data_AF-A0A1M5WDP2-F1
#
_entry.id   AF-A0A1M5WDP2-F1
#
_cell.length_a   1.000
_cell.length_b   1.000
_cell.length_c   1.000
_cell.angle_alpha   90.00
_cell.angle_beta   90.00
_cell.angle_gamma   90.00
#
_symmetry.space_group_name_H-M   'P 1'
#
loop_
_entity.id
_entity.type
_entity.pdbx_description
1 polymer ?
#
loop_
_entity_poly.entity_id
_entity_poly.type
_entity_poly.pdbx_seq_one_letter_code
_entity_poly.pdbx_strand_id
1 'polypeptide(L)'
;MKNKNALAVVIISIALFAIRTIGIEGVPLPVIAGIMVLCMIISFIIVKNYKGSKKEMPYLYGLIIMTTLLLGSIIIFVQIDNQYPEVASTHKPLFLSIIIIFFVGLNFVALAYASYKSNFKPKK
;
A
#
# COMPACT_ATOMS: atom_id res chain seq x y z
N MET A 1 16.51 11.44 -12.98
CA MET A 1 15.58 11.00 -11.91
C MET A 1 14.12 10.82 -12.36
N LYS A 2 13.67 11.35 -13.50
CA LYS A 2 12.25 11.27 -13.94
C LYS A 2 11.78 9.88 -14.40
N ASN A 3 12.66 9.04 -14.97
CA ASN A 3 12.25 7.77 -15.60
C ASN A 3 12.17 6.55 -14.65
N LYS A 4 12.96 6.50 -13.56
CA LYS A 4 12.95 5.34 -12.66
C LYS A 4 11.65 5.23 -11.84
N ASN A 5 11.06 6.38 -11.48
CA ASN A 5 9.78 6.41 -10.76
C ASN A 5 8.61 6.04 -11.68
N ALA A 6 8.64 6.48 -12.94
CA ALA A 6 7.64 6.08 -13.93
C ALA A 6 7.72 4.56 -14.23
N LEU A 7 8.93 4.00 -14.32
CA LEU A 7 9.13 2.56 -14.49
C LEU A 7 8.59 1.77 -13.30
N ALA A 8 8.84 2.22 -12.07
CA ALA A 8 8.31 1.59 -10.86
C ALA A 8 6.78 1.62 -10.81
N VAL A 9 6.16 2.74 -11.20
CA VAL A 9 4.70 2.86 -11.32
C VAL A 9 4.16 1.89 -12.38
N VAL A 10 4.79 1.82 -13.56
CA VAL A 10 4.39 0.88 -14.63
C VAL A 10 4.53 -0.57 -14.18
N ILE A 11 5.60 -0.94 -13.47
CA ILE A 11 5.82 -2.30 -12.94
C ILE A 11 4.75 -2.63 -11.89
N ILE A 12 4.44 -1.71 -10.98
CA ILE A 12 3.38 -1.91 -9.98
C ILE A 12 2.01 -2.03 -10.65
N SER A 13 1.73 -1.23 -11.69
CA SER A 13 0.49 -1.33 -12.48
C SER A 13 0.38 -2.64 -13.23
N ILE A 14 1.47 -3.15 -13.82
CA ILE A 14 1.50 -4.46 -14.49
C ILE A 14 1.32 -5.59 -13.47
N ALA A 15 1.94 -5.50 -12.29
CA ALA A 15 1.75 -6.47 -11.22
C ALA A 15 0.30 -6.49 -10.71
N LEU A 16 -0.32 -5.32 -10.49
CA LEU A 16 -1.73 -5.20 -10.13
C LEU A 16 -2.66 -5.71 -11.24
N PHE A 17 -2.32 -5.48 -12.50
CA PHE A 17 -3.08 -5.98 -13.64
C PHE A 17 -2.94 -7.49 -13.82
N ALA A 18 -1.76 -8.05 -13.59
CA ALA A 18 -1.51 -9.50 -13.58
C ALA A 18 -2.27 -10.19 -12.45
N ILE A 19 -2.28 -9.60 -11.25
CA ILE A 19 -3.08 -10.07 -10.11
C ILE A 19 -4.58 -10.06 -10.44
N ARG A 20 -5.05 -9.03 -11.18
CA ARG A 20 -6.45 -8.92 -11.61
C ARG A 20 -6.82 -9.90 -12.73
N THR A 21 -5.93 -10.16 -13.68
CA THR A 21 -6.18 -11.04 -14.85
C THR A 21 -6.07 -12.52 -14.53
N ILE A 22 -5.25 -12.90 -13.54
CA ILE A 22 -5.18 -14.28 -13.03
C ILE A 22 -6.40 -14.61 -12.16
N GLY A 23 -7.15 -13.60 -11.72
CA GLY A 23 -8.21 -13.75 -10.73
C GLY A 23 -7.58 -14.01 -9.37
N ILE A 24 -7.64 -13.02 -8.47
CA ILE A 24 -7.13 -13.19 -7.10
C ILE A 24 -7.81 -14.40 -6.44
N GLU A 25 -9.05 -14.70 -6.84
CA GLU A 25 -9.88 -15.87 -6.50
C GLU A 25 -9.15 -17.22 -6.44
N GLY A 26 -8.17 -17.46 -7.33
CA GLY A 26 -7.48 -18.75 -7.41
C GLY A 26 -6.15 -18.83 -6.64
N VAL A 27 -5.67 -17.72 -6.08
CA VAL A 27 -4.32 -17.68 -5.46
C VAL A 27 -4.43 -17.99 -3.97
N PRO A 28 -3.72 -19.03 -3.45
CA PRO A 28 -3.74 -19.34 -2.03
C PRO A 28 -3.29 -18.14 -1.18
N LEU A 29 -3.99 -17.89 -0.07
CA LEU A 29 -3.66 -16.86 0.92
C LEU A 29 -2.16 -16.84 1.32
N PRO A 30 -1.47 -17.98 1.53
CA PRO A 30 -0.04 -17.99 1.83
C PRO A 30 0.85 -17.37 0.73
N VAL A 31 0.48 -17.57 -0.55
CA VAL A 31 1.21 -17.02 -1.70
C VAL A 31 1.03 -15.50 -1.75
N ILE A 32 -0.21 -15.04 -1.54
CA ILE A 32 -0.53 -13.61 -1.45
C ILE A 32 0.23 -12.96 -0.29
N ALA A 33 0.23 -13.57 0.89
CA ALA A 33 0.98 -13.09 2.04
C ALA A 33 2.48 -13.00 1.73
N GLY A 34 3.05 -14.00 1.05
CA GLY A 34 4.44 -13.98 0.58
C GLY A 34 4.75 -12.81 -0.36
N ILE A 35 3.88 -12.56 -1.35
CA ILE A 35 4.03 -11.42 -2.28
C ILE A 35 3.94 -10.10 -1.52
N MET A 36 3.01 -9.97 -0.57
CA MET A 36 2.87 -8.76 0.25
C MET A 36 4.13 -8.48 1.07
N VAL A 37 4.72 -9.50 1.70
CA VAL A 37 5.96 -9.38 2.47
C VAL A 37 7.11 -8.94 1.55
N LEU A 38 7.23 -9.53 0.36
CA LEU A 38 8.20 -9.14 -0.66
C LEU A 38 8.03 -7.66 -1.07
N CYS A 39 6.81 -7.22 -1.34
CA CYS A 39 6.50 -5.82 -1.66
C CYS A 39 6.89 -4.88 -0.51
N MET A 40 6.66 -5.28 0.73
CA MET A 40 7.06 -4.52 1.92
C MET A 40 8.58 -4.36 2.00
N ILE A 41 9.32 -5.45 1.85
CA ILE A 41 10.80 -5.45 1.88
C ILE A 41 11.37 -4.56 0.79
N ILE A 42 10.89 -4.70 -0.45
CA ILE A 42 11.32 -3.87 -1.58
C ILE A 42 11.05 -2.39 -1.31
N SER A 43 9.84 -2.07 -0.83
CA SER A 43 9.47 -0.69 -0.48
C SER A 43 10.36 -0.12 0.62
N PHE A 44 10.72 -0.93 1.62
CA PHE A 44 11.63 -0.53 2.69
C PHE A 44 13.04 -0.25 2.19
N ILE A 45 13.55 -1.08 1.27
CA ILE A 45 14.86 -0.88 0.62
C ILE A 45 14.85 0.41 -0.21
N ILE A 46 13.78 0.68 -0.95
CA ILE A 46 13.63 1.90 -1.75
C ILE A 46 13.69 3.13 -0.84
N VAL A 47 12.99 3.12 0.28
CA VAL A 47 13.00 4.26 1.23
C VAL A 47 14.32 4.41 1.96
N LYS A 48 14.95 3.31 2.36
CA LYS A 48 16.29 3.37 2.96
C LYS A 48 17.31 4.02 2.01
N ASN A 49 17.17 3.79 0.71
CA ASN A 49 18.03 4.37 -0.33
C ASN A 49 17.57 5.77 -0.79
N TYR A 50 16.43 6.27 -0.30
CA TYR A 50 15.94 7.60 -0.64
C TYR A 50 16.79 8.66 0.08
N LYS A 51 17.41 9.57 -0.68
CA LYS A 51 18.18 10.70 -0.11
C LYS A 51 17.25 11.84 0.35
N GLY A 52 16.35 11.53 1.27
CA GLY A 52 15.42 12.48 1.90
C GLY A 52 16.00 13.15 3.14
N SER A 53 15.35 14.22 3.60
CA SER A 53 15.64 14.85 4.90
C SER A 53 15.38 13.88 6.06
N LYS A 54 16.14 13.95 7.16
CA LYS A 54 15.86 13.17 8.40
C LYS A 54 14.44 13.39 8.93
N LYS A 55 13.84 14.56 8.66
CA LYS A 55 12.45 14.87 9.02
C LYS A 55 11.43 14.34 8.02
N GLU A 56 11.84 14.03 6.79
CA GLU A 56 10.98 13.48 5.73
C GLU A 56 10.78 11.96 5.91
N MET A 57 11.81 11.28 6.41
CA MET A 57 11.83 9.82 6.58
C MET A 57 10.67 9.24 7.40
N PRO A 58 10.29 9.80 8.57
CA PRO A 58 9.16 9.27 9.35
C PRO A 58 7.84 9.28 8.57
N TYR A 59 7.60 10.32 7.77
CA TYR A 59 6.40 10.41 6.95
C TYR A 59 6.41 9.37 5.82
N LEU A 60 7.55 9.15 5.16
CA LEU A 60 7.67 8.11 4.13
C LEU A 60 7.42 6.71 4.71
N TYR A 61 8.01 6.40 5.87
CA TYR A 61 7.76 5.12 6.54
C TYR A 61 6.29 4.96 6.93
N GLY A 62 5.69 5.99 7.51
CA GLY A 62 4.26 5.99 7.86
C GLY A 62 3.37 5.74 6.63
N LEU A 63 3.69 6.37 5.50
CA LEU A 63 2.91 6.25 4.26
C LEU A 63 3.01 4.83 3.68
N ILE A 64 4.18 4.20 3.71
CA ILE A 64 4.38 2.82 3.26
C ILE A 64 3.67 1.82 4.17
N ILE A 65 3.78 1.97 5.48
CA ILE A 65 3.13 1.08 6.44
C ILE A 65 1.61 1.18 6.26
N MET A 66 1.05 2.39 6.23
CA MET A 66 -0.39 2.60 6.04
C MET A 66 -0.88 2.08 4.69
N THR A 67 -0.11 2.31 3.61
CA THR A 67 -0.46 1.80 2.27
C THR A 67 -0.44 0.28 2.23
N THR A 68 0.53 -0.35 2.88
CA THR A 68 0.59 -1.81 2.92
C THR A 68 -0.55 -2.40 3.74
N LEU A 69 -0.87 -1.81 4.90
CA LEU A 69 -2.00 -2.25 5.72
C LEU A 69 -3.33 -2.11 4.97
N LEU A 70 -3.52 -1.00 4.25
CA LEU A 70 -4.71 -0.77 3.42
C LEU A 70 -4.82 -1.78 2.27
N LEU A 71 -3.74 -2.02 1.53
CA LEU A 71 -3.75 -3.00 0.45
C LEU A 71 -3.96 -4.41 1.00
N GLY A 72 -3.36 -4.73 2.14
CA GLY A 72 -3.54 -6.03 2.80
C GLY A 72 -4.97 -6.27 3.23
N SER A 73 -5.62 -5.30 3.86
CA SER A 73 -7.02 -5.43 4.27
C SER A 73 -7.96 -5.62 3.08
N ILE A 74 -7.73 -4.91 1.97
CA ILE A 74 -8.49 -5.08 0.72
C ILE A 74 -8.31 -6.48 0.15
N ILE A 75 -7.06 -6.97 0.05
CA ILE A 75 -6.79 -8.28 -0.53
C ILE A 75 -7.38 -9.39 0.34
N ILE A 76 -7.23 -9.32 1.66
CA ILE A 76 -7.84 -10.28 2.60
C ILE A 76 -9.35 -10.26 2.47
N PHE A 77 -9.97 -9.07 2.38
CA PHE A 77 -11.41 -8.96 2.21
C PHE A 77 -11.89 -9.62 0.92
N VAL A 78 -11.22 -9.34 -0.21
CA VAL A 78 -11.54 -9.98 -1.50
C VAL A 78 -11.39 -11.49 -1.43
N GLN A 79 -10.34 -12.00 -0.78
CA GLN A 79 -10.16 -13.44 -0.58
C GLN A 79 -11.29 -14.07 0.23
N ILE A 80 -11.67 -13.44 1.35
CA ILE A 80 -12.74 -13.94 2.20
C ILE A 80 -14.08 -13.88 1.48
N ASP A 81 -14.35 -12.83 0.70
CA ASP A 81 -15.58 -12.70 -0.11
C ASP A 81 -15.68 -13.81 -1.16
N ASN A 82 -14.55 -14.20 -1.75
CA ASN A 82 -14.50 -15.23 -2.78
C ASN A 82 -14.54 -16.67 -2.22
N GLN A 83 -13.80 -16.94 -1.14
CA GLN A 83 -13.67 -18.29 -0.57
C GLN A 83 -14.74 -18.61 0.48
N TYR A 84 -15.26 -17.59 1.16
CA TYR A 84 -16.18 -17.71 2.29
C TYR A 84 -17.29 -16.64 2.24
N PRO A 85 -18.14 -16.63 1.20
CA PRO A 85 -19.12 -15.57 0.96
C PRO A 85 -20.12 -15.37 2.12
N GLU A 86 -20.48 -16.44 2.84
CA GLU A 86 -21.34 -16.35 4.02
C GLU A 86 -20.69 -15.57 5.17
N VAL A 87 -19.41 -15.81 5.42
CA VAL A 87 -18.61 -15.09 6.43
C VAL A 87 -18.42 -13.64 6.01
N ALA A 88 -18.11 -13.42 4.73
CA ALA A 88 -17.92 -12.10 4.17
C ALA A 88 -19.18 -11.25 4.28
N SER A 89 -20.36 -11.81 3.97
CA SER A 89 -21.64 -11.10 4.07
C SER A 89 -21.92 -10.61 5.50
N THR A 90 -21.60 -11.44 6.50
CA THR A 90 -21.83 -11.15 7.91
C THR A 90 -20.86 -10.07 8.43
N HIS A 91 -19.59 -10.12 8.00
CA HIS A 91 -18.53 -9.25 8.51
C HIS A 91 -18.19 -8.08 7.59
N LYS A 92 -18.90 -7.92 6.46
CA LYS A 92 -18.71 -6.86 5.47
C LYS A 92 -18.61 -5.46 6.11
N PRO A 93 -19.48 -5.08 7.07
CA PRO A 93 -19.41 -3.76 7.69
C PRO A 93 -18.11 -3.52 8.47
N LEU A 94 -17.56 -4.56 9.10
CA LEU A 94 -16.29 -4.48 9.84
C LEU A 94 -15.12 -4.29 8.89
N PHE A 95 -15.03 -5.08 7.82
CA PHE A 95 -13.97 -4.92 6.82
C PHE A 95 -14.01 -3.54 6.18
N LEU A 96 -15.21 -3.05 5.83
CA LEU A 96 -15.39 -1.74 5.24
C LEU A 96 -14.96 -0.62 6.21
N SER A 97 -15.28 -0.76 7.50
CA SER A 97 -14.86 0.18 8.55
C SER A 97 -13.34 0.22 8.70
N ILE A 98 -12.68 -0.94 8.71
CA ILE A 98 -11.21 -1.04 8.80
C ILE A 98 -10.55 -0.37 7.57
N ILE A 99 -11.06 -0.64 6.37
CA ILE A 99 -10.56 -0.03 5.12
C ILE A 99 -10.71 1.49 5.18
N ILE A 100 -11.85 2.01 5.64
CA ILE A 100 -12.08 3.45 5.78
C ILE A 100 -11.09 4.06 6.78
N ILE A 101 -10.88 3.43 7.95
CA ILE A 101 -9.93 3.91 8.96
C ILE A 101 -8.52 4.01 8.37
N PHE A 102 -8.05 2.97 7.68
CA PHE A 102 -6.73 2.99 7.04
C PHE A 102 -6.65 4.01 5.90
N PHE A 103 -7.71 4.17 5.11
CA PHE A 103 -7.75 5.16 4.04
C PHE A 103 -7.68 6.59 4.59
N VAL A 104 -8.46 6.91 5.63
CA VAL A 104 -8.42 8.22 6.30
C VAL A 104 -7.04 8.47 6.92
N GLY A 105 -6.48 7.47 7.63
CA GLY A 105 -5.14 7.56 8.21
C GLY A 105 -4.06 7.79 7.16
N LEU A 106 -4.14 7.09 6.03
CA LEU A 106 -3.22 7.29 4.90
C LEU A 106 -3.30 8.71 4.35
N ASN A 107 -4.51 9.24 4.15
CA ASN A 107 -4.71 10.62 3.69
C ASN A 107 -4.13 11.63 4.69
N PHE A 108 -4.29 11.41 5.99
CA PHE A 108 -3.72 12.29 7.01
C PHE A 108 -2.18 12.31 6.94
N VAL A 109 -1.53 11.15 6.82
CA VAL A 109 -0.07 11.05 6.68
C VAL A 109 0.40 11.68 5.36
N ALA A 110 -0.33 11.48 4.27
CA ALA A 110 -0.02 12.06 2.97
C ALA A 110 -0.15 13.60 2.97
N LEU A 111 -1.18 14.14 3.61
CA LEU A 111 -1.35 15.58 3.80
C LEU A 111 -0.27 16.18 4.69
N ALA A 112 0.11 15.49 5.77
CA ALA A 112 1.22 15.91 6.62
C ALA A 112 2.55 15.93 5.86
N TYR A 113 2.82 14.90 5.05
CA TYR A 113 3.98 14.84 4.16
C TYR A 113 3.99 15.99 3.14
N ALA A 114 2.87 16.23 2.46
CA ALA A 114 2.73 17.30 1.48
C ALA A 114 2.91 18.69 2.11
N SER A 115 2.33 18.91 3.29
CA SER A 115 2.45 20.17 4.06
C SER A 115 3.87 20.41 4.54
N TYR A 116 4.57 19.35 4.99
CA TYR A 116 5.99 19.44 5.32
C TYR A 116 6.80 19.86 4.08
N LYS A 117 6.56 19.20 2.94
CA LYS A 117 7.30 19.44 1.70
C LYS A 117 7.04 20.83 1.10
N SER A 118 5.82 21.36 1.18
CA SER A 118 5.50 22.70 0.66
C SER A 118 6.10 23.83 1.50
N ASN A 119 6.21 23.64 2.83
CA ASN A 119 6.84 24.60 3.74
C ASN A 119 8.37 24.49 3.79
N PHE A 120 8.94 23.38 3.32
CA PHE A 120 10.39 23.19 3.23
C PHE A 120 10.95 23.92 2.01
N LYS A 121 11.44 25.16 2.18
CA LYS A 121 12.30 25.79 1.17
C LYS A 121 13.63 25.03 1.11
N PRO A 122 14.00 24.40 -0.01
CA PRO A 122 15.35 23.85 -0.15
C PRO A 122 16.35 25.01 -0.02
N LYS A 123 17.25 24.94 0.96
CA LYS A 123 18.44 25.79 0.93
C LYS A 123 19.25 25.36 -0.30
N LYS A 124 19.41 26.30 -1.23
CA LYS A 124 20.27 26.17 -2.42
C LYS A 124 21.68 25.75 -2.01
#